data_AF-A0A7Y5V3C0-F1
#
_entry.id   AF-A0A7Y5V3C0-F1
#
_cell.length_a   1.000
_cell.length_b   1.000
_cell.length_c   1.000
_cell.angle_alpha   90.00
_cell.angle_beta   90.00
_cell.angle_gamma   90.00
#
_symmetry.space_group_name_H-M   'P 1'
#
loop_
_entity.id
_entity.type
_entity.pdbx_description
1 polymer ?
#
loop_
_entity_poly.entity_id
_entity_poly.type
_entity_poly.pdbx_seq_one_letter_code
_entity_poly.pdbx_strand_id
1 'polypeptide(L)'
;MMQRSHRLIALLLLTLAALASAACGSVATPQWSAEAQATQVALAATDEHLTAIAPTNTPLPTSTPVPPTETPAPTDTPVPPTETPAPTDTPVPPTATAEPTRAAGRPGSGSGNPQPSGDAAAGQGVFSTTYTTASGQWACALCHSVTQDELRLIGPGLWNVAVRAETRVEGQNAYQYVRHSILAPNDFIVPADAGGPYPPNLMPQNYQEVLTPEELEDVIAYLFTLK
;
A
#
# COMPACT_ATOMS: atom_id res chain seq x y z
N MET A 1 68.60 17.07 -16.21
CA MET A 1 67.59 16.91 -15.13
C MET A 1 66.19 16.60 -15.69
N MET A 2 65.73 17.27 -16.76
CA MET A 2 64.39 17.07 -17.38
C MET A 2 64.11 15.66 -17.94
N GLN A 3 65.12 14.93 -18.43
CA GLN A 3 64.89 13.60 -19.02
C GLN A 3 64.62 12.50 -17.98
N ARG A 4 65.10 12.69 -16.74
CA ARG A 4 64.82 11.78 -15.61
C ARG A 4 63.42 12.01 -15.04
N SER A 5 62.96 13.25 -14.97
CA SER A 5 61.60 13.57 -14.50
C SER A 5 60.54 13.08 -15.49
N HIS A 6 60.77 13.17 -16.80
CA HIS A 6 59.84 12.64 -17.79
C HIS A 6 59.73 11.11 -17.76
N ARG A 7 60.84 10.40 -17.50
CA ARG A 7 60.81 8.94 -17.33
C ARG A 7 60.07 8.51 -16.06
N LEU A 8 60.23 9.25 -14.96
CA LEU A 8 59.51 8.99 -13.71
C LEU A 8 58.01 9.28 -13.82
N ILE A 9 57.63 10.38 -14.48
CA ILE A 9 56.22 10.71 -14.73
C ILE A 9 55.58 9.70 -15.67
N ALA A 10 56.28 9.27 -16.73
CA ALA A 10 55.77 8.25 -17.65
C ALA A 10 55.57 6.89 -16.95
N LEU A 11 56.50 6.49 -16.08
CA LEU A 11 56.36 5.27 -15.26
C LEU A 11 55.18 5.37 -14.29
N LEU A 12 55.02 6.52 -13.62
CA LEU A 12 53.91 6.75 -12.68
C LEU A 12 52.54 6.70 -13.39
N LEU A 13 52.44 7.32 -14.58
CA LEU A 13 51.22 7.30 -15.38
C LEU A 13 50.89 5.90 -15.91
N LEU A 14 51.91 5.12 -16.29
CA LEU A 14 51.74 3.72 -16.71
C LEU A 14 51.27 2.83 -15.55
N THR A 15 51.77 3.05 -14.33
CA THR A 15 51.30 2.31 -13.15
C THR A 15 49.89 2.70 -12.74
N LEU A 16 49.52 3.99 -12.83
CA LEU A 16 48.16 4.46 -12.55
C LEU A 16 47.15 3.93 -13.58
N ALA A 17 47.51 3.90 -14.86
CA ALA A 17 46.68 3.32 -15.92
C ALA A 17 46.48 1.80 -15.74
N ALA A 18 47.52 1.07 -15.30
CA ALA A 18 47.42 -0.36 -15.02
C ALA A 18 46.55 -0.68 -13.79
N LEU A 19 46.51 0.19 -12.77
CA LEU A 19 45.64 0.02 -11.60
C LEU A 19 44.15 0.26 -11.91
N ALA A 20 43.83 1.12 -12.90
CA ALA A 20 42.45 1.43 -13.27
C ALA A 20 41.73 0.27 -13.99
N SER A 21 42.48 -0.66 -14.60
CA SER A 21 41.92 -1.81 -15.34
C SER A 21 41.50 -2.99 -14.45
N ALA A 22 41.83 -2.98 -13.16
CA ALA A 22 41.49 -4.05 -12.21
C ALA A 22 40.19 -3.78 -11.44
N ALA A 23 39.52 -2.66 -11.69
CA ALA A 23 38.24 -2.29 -11.06
C ALA A 23 37.05 -2.53 -12.01
N CYS A 24 36.99 -3.69 -12.64
CA CYS A 24 35.73 -4.20 -13.18
C CYS A 24 35.14 -5.14 -12.12
N GLY A 25 34.37 -4.57 -11.18
CA GLY A 25 33.65 -5.34 -10.18
C GLY A 25 32.62 -6.22 -10.86
N SER A 26 32.81 -7.53 -10.84
CA SER A 26 31.73 -8.48 -11.08
C SER A 26 30.66 -8.26 -10.01
N VAL A 27 29.43 -7.99 -10.42
CA VAL A 27 28.27 -7.99 -9.52
C VAL A 27 28.23 -9.35 -8.85
N ALA A 28 28.44 -9.37 -7.53
CA ALA A 28 28.26 -10.57 -6.73
C ALA A 28 26.78 -10.97 -6.81
N THR A 29 26.47 -12.03 -7.56
CA THR A 29 25.20 -12.73 -7.40
C THR A 29 25.11 -13.18 -5.94
N PRO A 30 24.05 -12.82 -5.19
CA PRO A 30 23.87 -13.34 -3.85
C PRO A 30 23.73 -14.86 -3.95
N GLN A 31 24.78 -15.58 -3.52
CA GLN A 31 24.66 -16.98 -3.20
C GLN A 31 23.77 -17.06 -1.96
N TRP A 32 22.48 -17.32 -2.17
CA TRP A 32 21.65 -17.83 -1.11
C TRP A 32 22.26 -19.16 -0.71
N SER A 33 22.91 -19.16 0.46
CA SER A 33 23.36 -20.35 1.14
C SER A 33 22.23 -21.37 1.16
N ALA A 34 22.45 -22.53 0.52
CA ALA A 34 21.59 -23.71 0.62
C ALA A 34 21.70 -24.38 2.01
N GLU A 35 21.72 -23.56 3.06
CA GLU A 35 21.66 -23.95 4.47
C GLU A 35 20.49 -23.22 5.13
N ALA A 36 19.35 -23.19 4.45
CA ALA A 36 18.08 -23.30 5.16
C ALA A 36 17.99 -24.76 5.60
N GLN A 37 18.38 -24.97 6.87
CA GLN A 37 18.12 -26.13 7.71
C GLN A 37 17.16 -27.14 7.06
N ALA A 38 17.70 -28.29 6.65
CA ALA A 38 16.91 -29.48 6.50
C ALA A 38 16.20 -29.72 7.84
N THR A 39 14.90 -29.39 7.91
CA THR A 39 14.03 -29.90 8.95
C THR A 39 14.10 -31.41 8.81
N GLN A 40 14.85 -32.05 9.71
CA GLN A 40 14.81 -33.49 9.86
C GLN A 40 13.37 -33.84 10.19
N VAL A 41 12.65 -34.35 9.19
CA VAL A 41 11.44 -35.12 9.42
C VAL A 41 11.90 -36.33 10.22
N ALA A 42 11.61 -36.31 11.52
CA ALA A 42 11.70 -37.51 12.33
C ALA A 42 10.69 -38.51 11.76
N LEU A 43 11.20 -39.40 10.89
CA LEU A 43 10.58 -40.68 10.57
C LEU A 43 10.58 -41.50 11.86
N ALA A 44 9.54 -41.31 12.67
CA ALA A 44 9.18 -42.31 13.66
C ALA A 44 8.66 -43.52 12.88
N ALA A 45 9.44 -44.59 12.93
CA ALA A 45 9.11 -45.90 12.41
C ALA A 45 7.73 -46.33 12.92
N THR A 46 6.80 -46.56 12.01
CA THR A 46 5.59 -47.34 12.28
C THR A 46 5.96 -48.80 12.12
N ASP A 47 6.20 -49.48 13.23
CA ASP A 47 6.03 -50.92 13.31
C ASP A 47 5.38 -51.31 14.64
N GLU A 48 4.22 -51.96 14.50
CA GLU A 48 3.65 -52.96 15.39
C GLU A 48 3.48 -52.61 16.88
N HIS A 49 2.34 -51.96 17.20
CA HIS A 49 1.64 -52.28 18.45
C HIS A 49 0.12 -52.22 18.28
N LEU A 50 -0.46 -53.35 17.85
CA LEU A 50 -1.81 -53.72 18.25
C LEU A 50 -1.85 -53.80 19.78
N THR A 51 -2.77 -53.08 20.44
CA THR A 51 -3.76 -53.59 21.41
C THR A 51 -4.36 -52.43 22.25
N ALA A 52 -5.68 -52.55 22.50
CA ALA A 52 -6.49 -51.82 23.49
C ALA A 52 -7.02 -50.42 23.10
N ILE A 53 -8.17 -50.44 22.42
CA ILE A 53 -9.13 -49.34 22.39
C ILE A 53 -9.68 -49.16 23.81
N ALA A 54 -9.26 -48.09 24.50
CA ALA A 54 -9.93 -47.63 25.71
C ALA A 54 -11.26 -46.95 25.32
N PRO A 55 -12.38 -47.19 26.04
CA PRO A 55 -13.62 -46.50 25.73
C PRO A 55 -13.49 -45.01 26.08
N THR A 56 -13.46 -44.16 25.06
CA THR A 56 -13.64 -42.72 25.24
C THR A 56 -15.08 -42.47 25.67
N ASN A 57 -15.28 -42.23 26.96
CA ASN A 57 -16.51 -41.63 27.48
C ASN A 57 -16.69 -40.27 26.81
N THR A 58 -17.47 -40.25 25.74
CA THR A 58 -17.90 -39.01 25.09
C THR A 58 -18.90 -38.33 26.03
N PRO A 59 -18.62 -37.13 26.57
CA PRO A 59 -19.61 -36.44 27.37
C PRO A 59 -20.82 -36.09 26.49
N LEU A 60 -22.00 -36.54 26.90
CA LEU A 60 -23.27 -36.17 26.29
C LEU A 60 -23.46 -34.65 26.44
N PRO A 61 -23.86 -33.90 25.39
CA PRO A 61 -24.13 -32.48 25.53
C PRO A 61 -25.32 -32.26 26.46
N THR A 62 -25.07 -31.79 27.68
CA THR A 62 -26.10 -31.31 28.59
C THR A 62 -26.74 -30.07 27.99
N SER A 63 -27.95 -30.22 27.49
CA SER A 63 -28.80 -29.11 27.04
C SER A 63 -29.37 -28.43 28.28
N THR A 64 -28.56 -27.62 28.95
CA THR A 64 -29.06 -26.70 29.98
C THR A 64 -29.68 -25.51 29.24
N PRO A 65 -31.01 -25.31 29.27
CA PRO A 65 -31.61 -24.13 28.67
C PRO A 65 -31.13 -22.89 29.44
N VAL A 66 -30.44 -21.99 28.73
CA VAL A 66 -30.10 -20.66 29.25
C VAL A 66 -31.41 -19.86 29.32
N PRO A 67 -31.76 -19.26 30.48
CA PRO A 67 -32.94 -18.41 30.55
C PRO A 67 -32.80 -17.23 29.58
N PRO A 68 -33.88 -16.77 28.92
CA PRO A 68 -33.80 -15.62 28.04
C PRO A 68 -33.37 -14.39 28.85
N THR A 69 -32.31 -13.73 28.39
CA THR A 69 -31.97 -12.39 28.86
C THR A 69 -33.04 -11.44 28.33
N GLU A 70 -33.88 -10.92 29.23
CA GLU A 70 -34.82 -9.84 28.96
C GLU A 70 -34.07 -8.68 28.28
N THR A 71 -34.36 -8.45 27.01
CA THR A 71 -33.86 -7.30 26.26
C THR A 71 -34.64 -6.08 26.73
N PRO A 72 -34.00 -5.04 27.31
CA PRO A 72 -34.72 -3.85 27.72
C PRO A 72 -35.34 -3.17 26.49
N ALA A 73 -36.63 -2.84 26.58
CA ALA A 73 -37.36 -2.11 25.55
C ALA A 73 -36.73 -0.70 25.34
N PRO A 74 -36.73 -0.18 24.10
CA PRO A 74 -36.25 1.17 23.85
C PRO A 74 -37.15 2.20 24.54
N THR A 75 -36.56 3.04 25.39
CA THR A 75 -37.22 4.21 25.95
C THR A 75 -37.21 5.32 24.90
N ASP A 76 -38.32 5.45 24.17
CA ASP A 76 -38.56 6.60 23.28
C ASP A 76 -38.91 7.83 24.12
N THR A 77 -37.89 8.53 24.61
CA THR A 77 -38.03 9.92 25.05
C THR A 77 -37.51 10.83 23.94
N PRO A 78 -38.38 11.50 23.16
CA PRO A 78 -37.92 12.50 22.21
C PRO A 78 -37.34 13.70 22.96
N VAL A 79 -36.04 13.92 22.81
CA VAL A 79 -35.38 15.15 23.24
C VAL A 79 -35.81 16.26 22.29
N PRO A 80 -36.31 17.41 22.77
CA PRO A 80 -36.67 18.52 21.90
C PRO A 80 -35.44 19.04 21.14
N PRO A 81 -35.56 19.45 19.87
CA PRO A 81 -34.44 20.02 19.14
C PRO A 81 -34.01 21.33 19.80
N THR A 82 -32.75 21.42 20.20
CA THR A 82 -32.11 22.68 20.56
C THR A 82 -31.99 23.53 19.29
N GLU A 83 -32.65 24.68 19.27
CA GLU A 83 -32.51 25.65 18.18
C GLU A 83 -31.04 26.05 18.02
N THR A 84 -30.49 25.79 16.84
CA THR A 84 -29.13 26.19 16.47
C THR A 84 -29.15 27.69 16.14
N PRO A 85 -28.38 28.55 16.82
CA PRO A 85 -28.34 29.97 16.48
C PRO A 85 -27.74 30.17 15.08
N ALA A 86 -28.34 31.09 14.33
CA ALA A 86 -27.89 31.49 12.99
C ALA A 86 -26.44 32.01 13.01
N PRO A 87 -25.64 31.78 11.94
CA PRO A 87 -24.28 32.26 11.88
C PRO A 87 -24.24 33.79 11.81
N THR A 88 -23.47 34.40 12.72
CA THR A 88 -23.10 35.81 12.71
C THR A 88 -22.13 36.09 11.55
N ASP A 89 -22.47 37.04 10.68
CA ASP A 89 -21.61 37.55 9.61
C ASP A 89 -20.24 37.98 10.17
N THR A 90 -19.20 37.23 9.83
CA THR A 90 -17.82 37.58 10.15
C THR A 90 -17.26 38.47 9.04
N PRO A 91 -16.62 39.61 9.37
CA PRO A 91 -16.17 40.58 8.38
C PRO A 91 -14.97 40.07 7.56
N VAL A 92 -14.95 40.48 6.29
CA VAL A 92 -13.92 40.20 5.29
C VAL A 92 -12.55 40.77 5.72
N PRO A 93 -11.47 39.97 5.78
CA PRO A 93 -10.10 40.47 5.89
C PRO A 93 -9.47 40.72 4.50
N PRO A 94 -8.41 41.55 4.43
CA PRO A 94 -8.06 42.29 3.22
C PRO A 94 -7.25 41.48 2.20
N THR A 95 -7.36 41.97 0.96
CA THR A 95 -6.57 41.67 -0.23
C THR A 95 -5.09 41.39 0.06
N ALA A 96 -4.66 40.17 -0.26
CA ALA A 96 -3.25 39.83 -0.36
C ALA A 96 -2.66 40.34 -1.68
N THR A 97 -1.70 41.25 -1.55
CA THR A 97 -0.76 41.72 -2.57
C THR A 97 -0.08 40.56 -3.30
N ALA A 98 -0.04 40.65 -4.63
CA ALA A 98 0.61 39.69 -5.52
C ALA A 98 2.12 39.92 -5.64
N GLU A 99 2.92 38.86 -5.54
CA GLU A 99 4.25 38.71 -6.19
C GLU A 99 4.78 37.26 -6.06
N PRO A 100 5.73 36.77 -6.89
CA PRO A 100 5.71 36.64 -8.35
C PRO A 100 5.79 35.17 -8.85
N THR A 101 5.28 34.98 -10.07
CA THR A 101 5.81 34.13 -11.16
C THR A 101 6.46 32.79 -10.78
N ARG A 102 5.63 31.74 -10.72
CA ARG A 102 6.06 30.38 -11.09
C ARG A 102 5.77 30.17 -12.57
N ALA A 103 6.80 29.82 -13.33
CA ALA A 103 6.68 29.47 -14.73
C ALA A 103 5.62 28.37 -14.91
N ALA A 104 4.55 28.73 -15.62
CA ALA A 104 3.50 27.80 -16.02
C ALA A 104 4.09 26.77 -16.97
N GLY A 105 4.26 25.54 -16.48
CA GLY A 105 4.03 24.37 -17.29
C GLY A 105 2.61 24.45 -17.82
N ARG A 106 2.49 24.78 -19.10
CA ARG A 106 1.32 24.75 -19.99
C ARG A 106 0.04 24.16 -19.35
N PRO A 107 -1.04 24.94 -19.16
CA PRO A 107 -2.32 24.36 -18.80
C PRO A 107 -2.84 23.58 -20.00
N GLY A 108 -2.93 22.25 -19.85
CA GLY A 108 -3.71 21.41 -20.74
C GLY A 108 -5.17 21.82 -20.62
N SER A 109 -5.62 22.67 -21.55
CA SER A 109 -7.04 22.85 -21.85
C SER A 109 -7.56 21.52 -22.40
N GLY A 110 -8.38 20.84 -21.62
CA GLY A 110 -9.04 19.60 -22.01
C GLY A 110 -10.35 19.47 -21.27
N SER A 111 -11.44 19.72 -21.98
CA SER A 111 -12.78 19.27 -21.61
C SER A 111 -12.81 17.74 -21.73
N GLY A 112 -12.16 17.06 -20.80
CA GLY A 112 -12.03 15.61 -20.74
C GLY A 112 -12.06 15.14 -19.29
N ASN A 113 -12.45 13.87 -19.08
CA ASN A 113 -12.45 13.26 -17.75
C ASN A 113 -11.05 13.38 -17.11
N PRO A 114 -10.95 13.72 -15.81
CA PRO A 114 -9.67 13.74 -15.09
C PRO A 114 -8.90 12.43 -15.26
N GLN A 115 -7.58 12.52 -15.45
CA GLN A 115 -6.67 11.39 -15.65
C GLN A 115 -5.42 11.57 -14.77
N PRO A 116 -4.68 10.49 -14.46
CA PRO A 116 -3.42 10.61 -13.74
C PRO A 116 -2.42 11.46 -14.52
N SER A 117 -1.77 12.40 -13.85
CA SER A 117 -0.74 13.27 -14.44
C SER A 117 0.65 13.11 -13.81
N GLY A 118 0.81 12.19 -12.85
CA GLY A 118 2.07 11.96 -12.14
C GLY A 118 3.09 11.12 -12.93
N ASP A 119 4.28 10.98 -12.35
CA ASP A 119 5.35 10.11 -12.82
C ASP A 119 5.15 8.68 -12.29
N ALA A 120 4.83 7.76 -13.21
CA ALA A 120 4.61 6.35 -12.85
C ALA A 120 5.86 5.65 -12.28
N ALA A 121 7.08 6.06 -12.68
CA ALA A 121 8.30 5.48 -12.14
C ALA A 121 8.54 5.95 -10.69
N ALA A 122 8.29 7.23 -10.40
CA ALA A 122 8.29 7.74 -9.03
C ALA A 122 7.18 7.08 -8.19
N GLY A 123 6.01 6.87 -8.78
CA GLY A 123 4.86 6.22 -8.16
C GLY A 123 5.10 4.78 -7.74
N GLN A 124 5.91 4.04 -8.50
CA GLN A 124 6.37 2.72 -8.07
C GLN A 124 7.18 2.80 -6.77
N GLY A 125 8.00 3.85 -6.61
CA GLY A 125 8.72 4.14 -5.38
C GLY A 125 7.78 4.47 -4.21
N VAL A 126 6.76 5.30 -4.44
CA VAL A 126 5.71 5.60 -3.45
C VAL A 126 4.99 4.32 -3.01
N PHE A 127 4.65 3.44 -3.95
CA PHE A 127 3.95 2.18 -3.67
C PHE A 127 4.72 1.25 -2.71
N SER A 128 6.05 1.27 -2.76
CA SER A 128 6.92 0.47 -1.89
C SER A 128 7.40 1.22 -0.63
N THR A 129 7.19 2.53 -0.54
CA THR A 129 7.64 3.34 0.60
C THR A 129 6.75 3.10 1.82
N THR A 130 7.40 2.94 2.98
CA THR A 130 6.70 2.89 4.27
C THR A 130 6.43 4.29 4.77
N TYR A 131 5.18 4.57 5.08
CA TYR A 131 4.69 5.82 5.62
C TYR A 131 4.20 5.64 7.06
N THR A 132 4.44 6.63 7.91
CA THR A 132 3.85 6.68 9.26
C THR A 132 2.46 7.30 9.17
N THR A 133 1.44 6.49 9.41
CA THR A 133 0.03 6.87 9.38
C THR A 133 -0.56 6.89 10.80
N ALA A 134 -1.82 7.31 10.94
CA ALA A 134 -2.52 7.29 12.23
C ALA A 134 -2.67 5.87 12.82
N SER A 135 -2.68 4.83 11.98
CA SER A 135 -2.81 3.42 12.39
C SER A 135 -1.47 2.67 12.41
N GLY A 136 -0.33 3.36 12.31
CA GLY A 136 1.00 2.76 12.32
C GLY A 136 1.78 2.95 11.02
N GLN A 137 2.88 2.21 10.88
CA GLN A 137 3.75 2.27 9.70
C GLN A 137 3.25 1.30 8.62
N TRP A 138 2.95 1.82 7.43
CA TRP A 138 2.37 1.05 6.33
C TRP A 138 2.96 1.44 4.97
N ALA A 139 3.14 0.46 4.09
CA ALA A 139 3.39 0.67 2.67
C ALA A 139 2.27 0.01 1.86
N CYS A 140 1.94 0.56 0.68
CA CYS A 140 0.89 0.01 -0.19
C CYS A 140 1.17 -1.46 -0.53
N ALA A 141 2.44 -1.77 -0.84
CA ALA A 141 2.92 -3.10 -1.19
C ALA A 141 2.80 -4.16 -0.08
N LEU A 142 2.62 -3.77 1.19
CA LEU A 142 2.42 -4.73 2.28
C LEU A 142 1.04 -5.38 2.23
N CYS A 143 0.04 -4.66 1.71
CA CYS A 143 -1.34 -5.12 1.68
C CYS A 143 -1.83 -5.43 0.26
N HIS A 144 -1.21 -4.87 -0.77
CA HIS A 144 -1.66 -4.99 -2.14
C HIS A 144 -0.61 -5.63 -3.03
N SER A 145 -0.98 -6.70 -3.74
CA SER A 145 -0.14 -7.23 -4.82
C SER A 145 -0.36 -6.47 -6.11
N VAL A 146 0.70 -6.36 -6.91
CA VAL A 146 0.68 -5.83 -8.29
C VAL A 146 1.02 -6.90 -9.32
N THR A 147 0.99 -8.17 -8.93
CA THR A 147 1.27 -9.31 -9.80
C THR A 147 0.08 -9.64 -10.71
N GLN A 148 0.36 -10.18 -11.90
CA GLN A 148 -0.65 -10.43 -12.94
C GLN A 148 -1.71 -11.47 -12.55
N ASP A 149 -1.41 -12.32 -11.57
CA ASP A 149 -2.34 -13.29 -11.00
C ASP A 149 -3.36 -12.66 -10.02
N GLU A 150 -3.36 -11.34 -9.87
CA GLU A 150 -4.26 -10.58 -9.00
C GLU A 150 -4.25 -11.09 -7.55
N LEU A 151 -3.08 -11.54 -7.08
CA LEU A 151 -2.91 -12.16 -5.77
C LEU A 151 -3.51 -11.29 -4.66
N ARG A 152 -4.51 -11.82 -3.97
CA ARG A 152 -5.02 -11.26 -2.73
C ARG A 152 -3.99 -11.45 -1.61
N LEU A 153 -3.62 -10.34 -0.97
CA LEU A 153 -2.87 -10.37 0.28
C LEU A 153 -3.84 -10.01 1.42
N ILE A 154 -3.64 -8.88 2.09
CA ILE A 154 -4.59 -8.30 3.03
C ILE A 154 -5.68 -7.55 2.26
N GLY A 155 -5.28 -6.75 1.27
CA GLY A 155 -6.14 -6.04 0.33
C GLY A 155 -6.24 -6.74 -1.02
N PRO A 156 -7.09 -6.21 -1.92
CA PRO A 156 -7.26 -6.74 -3.27
C PRO A 156 -5.99 -6.60 -4.12
N GLY A 157 -5.80 -7.52 -5.06
CA GLY A 157 -4.81 -7.38 -6.12
C GLY A 157 -5.10 -6.16 -7.00
N LEU A 158 -4.04 -5.44 -7.38
CA LEU A 158 -4.12 -4.17 -8.11
C LEU A 158 -3.73 -4.27 -9.59
N TRP A 159 -3.32 -5.44 -10.08
CA TRP A 159 -3.18 -5.65 -11.52
C TRP A 159 -4.51 -5.38 -12.22
N ASN A 160 -4.55 -4.64 -13.35
CA ASN A 160 -5.78 -4.21 -14.02
C ASN A 160 -6.73 -3.32 -13.18
N VAL A 161 -6.26 -2.69 -12.10
CA VAL A 161 -7.12 -1.88 -11.23
C VAL A 161 -7.82 -0.73 -11.98
N ALA A 162 -7.13 -0.06 -12.89
CA ALA A 162 -7.71 1.04 -13.66
C ALA A 162 -8.91 0.59 -14.51
N VAL A 163 -8.84 -0.62 -15.10
CA VAL A 163 -9.94 -1.20 -15.87
C VAL A 163 -11.14 -1.53 -14.98
N ARG A 164 -10.89 -2.19 -13.83
CA ARG A 164 -11.96 -2.51 -12.87
C ARG A 164 -12.60 -1.25 -12.26
N ALA A 165 -11.82 -0.19 -12.10
CA ALA A 165 -12.26 1.07 -11.52
C ALA A 165 -13.30 1.81 -12.38
N GLU A 166 -13.31 1.61 -13.70
CA GLU A 166 -14.22 2.32 -14.64
C GLU A 166 -15.71 2.12 -14.32
N THR A 167 -16.07 1.01 -13.67
CA THR A 167 -17.46 0.61 -13.44
C THR A 167 -17.78 0.36 -11.97
N ARG A 168 -16.85 0.66 -11.06
CA ARG A 168 -16.98 0.27 -9.65
C ARG A 168 -18.01 1.10 -8.89
N VAL A 169 -18.06 2.40 -9.19
CA VAL A 169 -18.97 3.37 -8.56
C VAL A 169 -19.63 4.19 -9.64
N GLU A 170 -20.96 4.21 -9.63
CA GLU A 170 -21.75 4.99 -10.59
C GLU A 170 -21.38 6.49 -10.52
N GLY A 171 -21.14 7.10 -11.68
CA GLY A 171 -20.77 8.51 -11.78
C GLY A 171 -19.30 8.83 -11.50
N GLN A 172 -18.46 7.85 -11.14
CA GLN A 172 -17.01 8.02 -11.06
C GLN A 172 -16.32 7.38 -12.26
N ASN A 173 -15.33 8.09 -12.82
CA ASN A 173 -14.37 7.46 -13.74
C ASN A 173 -13.26 6.73 -12.95
N ALA A 174 -12.42 5.96 -13.66
CA ALA A 174 -11.35 5.19 -13.03
C ALA A 174 -10.40 6.03 -12.15
N TYR A 175 -10.01 7.22 -12.60
CA TYR A 175 -9.09 8.08 -11.86
C TYR A 175 -9.71 8.58 -10.56
N GLN A 176 -10.96 9.03 -10.65
CA GLN A 176 -11.73 9.47 -9.48
C GLN A 176 -11.88 8.33 -8.47
N TYR A 177 -12.24 7.13 -8.94
CA TYR A 177 -12.37 5.97 -8.07
C TYR A 177 -11.07 5.60 -7.37
N VAL A 178 -9.95 5.51 -8.09
CA VAL A 178 -8.66 5.14 -7.49
C VAL A 178 -8.19 6.21 -6.52
N ARG A 179 -8.32 7.50 -6.87
CA ARG A 179 -8.00 8.62 -5.98
C ARG A 179 -8.86 8.60 -4.72
N HIS A 180 -10.17 8.43 -4.85
CA HIS A 180 -11.11 8.33 -3.73
C HIS A 180 -10.74 7.16 -2.83
N SER A 181 -10.46 5.99 -3.40
CA SER A 181 -10.08 4.79 -2.65
C SER A 181 -8.82 5.00 -1.79
N ILE A 182 -7.90 5.89 -2.19
CA ILE A 182 -6.70 6.22 -1.40
C ILE A 182 -7.01 7.25 -0.30
N LEU A 183 -7.80 8.27 -0.61
CA LEU A 183 -8.05 9.39 0.29
C LEU A 183 -9.19 9.14 1.30
N ALA A 184 -10.17 8.32 0.93
CA ALA A 184 -11.29 7.92 1.77
C ALA A 184 -11.60 6.41 1.58
N PRO A 185 -10.71 5.52 2.05
CA PRO A 185 -10.80 4.09 1.73
C PRO A 185 -12.06 3.38 2.26
N ASN A 186 -12.71 3.94 3.30
CA ASN A 186 -13.92 3.34 3.86
C ASN A 186 -15.22 3.73 3.13
N ASP A 187 -15.19 4.75 2.27
CA ASP A 187 -16.39 5.19 1.55
C ASP A 187 -16.87 4.15 0.53
N PHE A 188 -15.93 3.35 0.02
CA PHE A 188 -16.23 2.20 -0.82
C PHE A 188 -15.31 1.04 -0.50
N ILE A 189 -15.86 0.00 0.12
CA ILE A 189 -15.18 -1.28 0.29
C ILE A 189 -15.51 -2.17 -0.90
N VAL A 190 -14.48 -2.66 -1.60
CA VAL A 190 -14.68 -3.51 -2.78
C VAL A 190 -15.51 -4.76 -2.44
N PRO A 191 -16.31 -5.27 -3.40
CA PRO A 191 -17.05 -6.51 -3.19
C PRO A 191 -16.15 -7.68 -2.76
N ALA A 192 -16.72 -8.60 -1.99
CA ALA A 192 -16.03 -9.82 -1.59
C ALA A 192 -15.56 -10.64 -2.80
N ASP A 193 -14.46 -11.38 -2.61
CA ASP A 193 -13.94 -12.34 -3.59
C ASP A 193 -13.82 -13.75 -2.96
N ALA A 194 -13.06 -14.64 -3.60
CA ALA A 194 -12.84 -16.00 -3.13
C ALA A 194 -12.20 -16.07 -1.73
N GLY A 195 -11.47 -15.03 -1.31
CA GLY A 195 -10.92 -14.89 0.04
C GLY A 195 -11.90 -14.33 1.07
N GLY A 196 -13.14 -14.04 0.66
CA GLY A 196 -14.19 -13.49 1.51
C GLY A 196 -14.26 -11.95 1.48
N PRO A 197 -15.07 -11.35 2.36
CA PRO A 197 -15.22 -9.88 2.42
C PRO A 197 -13.92 -9.20 2.85
N TYR A 198 -13.78 -7.93 2.45
CA TYR A 198 -12.70 -7.05 2.91
C TYR A 198 -13.15 -6.32 4.19
N PRO A 199 -12.43 -6.44 5.32
CA PRO A 199 -12.77 -5.71 6.52
C PRO A 199 -12.58 -4.19 6.35
N PRO A 200 -13.48 -3.35 6.89
CA PRO A 200 -13.28 -1.90 6.90
C PRO A 200 -12.11 -1.53 7.82
N ASN A 201 -11.60 -0.31 7.71
CA ASN A 201 -10.53 0.26 8.55
C ASN A 201 -9.17 -0.44 8.46
N LEU A 202 -8.92 -1.28 7.46
CA LEU A 202 -7.59 -1.86 7.22
C LEU A 202 -6.66 -0.91 6.47
N MET A 203 -7.18 -0.22 5.45
CA MET A 203 -6.41 0.78 4.74
C MET A 203 -6.37 2.08 5.57
N PRO A 204 -5.20 2.67 5.82
CA PRO A 204 -5.08 3.92 6.57
C PRO A 204 -5.94 5.04 5.97
N GLN A 205 -6.67 5.75 6.84
CA GLN A 205 -7.67 6.75 6.43
C GLN A 205 -7.08 8.15 6.24
N ASN A 206 -5.80 8.36 6.57
CA ASN A 206 -5.19 9.69 6.63
C ASN A 206 -4.06 9.88 5.61
N TYR A 207 -4.07 9.16 4.48
CA TYR A 207 -3.05 9.33 3.44
C TYR A 207 -2.99 10.77 2.89
N GLN A 208 -4.08 11.54 2.96
CA GLN A 208 -4.08 12.97 2.62
C GLN A 208 -3.14 13.84 3.46
N GLU A 209 -2.79 13.40 4.68
CA GLU A 209 -1.89 14.10 5.59
C GLU A 209 -0.44 13.61 5.46
N VAL A 210 -0.27 12.45 4.83
CA VAL A 210 0.98 11.67 4.86
C VAL A 210 1.65 11.66 3.48
N LEU A 211 0.87 11.58 2.41
CA LEU A 211 1.34 11.73 1.04
C LEU A 211 1.29 13.20 0.64
N THR A 212 2.36 13.66 0.00
CA THR A 212 2.30 14.92 -0.73
C THR A 212 1.34 14.81 -1.93
N PRO A 213 0.81 15.93 -2.44
CA PRO A 213 -0.03 15.90 -3.64
C PRO A 213 0.66 15.27 -4.85
N GLU A 214 1.98 15.45 -4.97
CA GLU A 214 2.80 14.87 -6.05
C GLU A 214 2.90 13.34 -5.89
N GLU A 215 3.26 12.85 -4.70
CA GLU A 215 3.33 11.40 -4.44
C GLU A 215 1.99 10.69 -4.69
N LEU A 216 0.87 11.35 -4.35
CA LEU A 216 -0.45 10.83 -4.64
C LEU A 216 -0.72 10.70 -6.15
N GLU A 217 -0.41 11.73 -6.95
CA GLU A 217 -0.56 11.62 -8.41
C GLU A 217 0.39 10.58 -9.01
N ASP A 218 1.61 10.50 -8.50
CA ASP A 218 2.64 9.56 -8.96
C ASP A 218 2.19 8.12 -8.71
N VAL A 219 1.75 7.78 -7.49
CA VAL A 219 1.27 6.42 -7.19
C VAL A 219 0.03 6.08 -7.99
N ILE A 220 -0.89 7.02 -8.21
CA ILE A 220 -2.05 6.79 -9.09
C ILE A 220 -1.58 6.55 -10.53
N ALA A 221 -0.62 7.32 -11.05
CA ALA A 221 -0.05 7.11 -12.38
C ALA A 221 0.58 5.73 -12.51
N TYR A 222 1.33 5.27 -11.49
CA TYR A 222 1.86 3.91 -11.42
C TYR A 222 0.77 2.85 -11.47
N LEU A 223 -0.29 2.98 -10.67
CA LEU A 223 -1.41 2.02 -10.67
C LEU A 223 -2.10 1.91 -12.05
N PHE A 224 -2.11 3.00 -12.83
CA PHE A 224 -2.66 3.02 -14.18
C PHE A 224 -1.74 2.34 -15.22
N THR A 225 -0.49 2.02 -14.87
CA THR A 225 0.39 1.22 -15.72
C THR A 225 0.17 -0.29 -15.59
N LEU A 226 -0.53 -0.74 -14.55
CA LEU A 226 -0.71 -2.16 -14.24
C LEU A 226 -1.80 -2.80 -15.12
N LYS A 227 -1.39 -3.49 -16.20
CA LYS A 227 -2.30 -4.12 -17.18
C LYS A 227 -1.69 -5.30 -17.93
#